data_AF-A0ABD2LJR0-F1
#
_entry.id   AF-A0ABD2LJR0-F1
#
_cell.length_a   1.000
_cell.length_b   1.000
_cell.length_c   1.000
_cell.angle_alpha   90.00
_cell.angle_beta   90.00
_cell.angle_gamma   90.00
#
_symmetry.space_group_name_H-M   'P 1'
#
loop_
_entity.id
_entity.type
_entity.pdbx_description
1 polymer ?
#
loop_
_entity_poly.entity_id
_entity_poly.type
_entity_poly.pdbx_seq_one_letter_code
_entity_poly.pdbx_strand_id
1 'polypeptide(L)'
;MNIDSAQYYYNDTSPEVKMAIQMELDFVQRLLLGIQNDNLWAIEAMGYQIINITHHTEIIDDNAEQSNKSNKNNHINGRPKGQLAKCKICGRQCLYSFYGVRSCEACKQFFRRVVTKQILFTCPRRNGVGNMVKCRGCRLDKCLVAGMDPTLINVPQSDKFKQFLANLEKRKRSAMLMQK
;
A
#
# COMPACT_ATOMS: atom_id res chain seq x y z
N MET A 1 -28.20 17.03 -21.91
CA MET A 1 -27.05 17.37 -22.76
C MET A 1 -27.36 16.86 -24.16
N ASN A 2 -27.38 17.75 -25.16
CA ASN A 2 -27.76 17.38 -26.52
C ASN A 2 -26.65 16.54 -27.18
N ILE A 3 -27.06 15.55 -27.97
CA ILE A 3 -26.19 14.55 -28.63
C ILE A 3 -25.17 15.22 -29.56
N ASP A 4 -25.54 16.36 -30.15
CA ASP A 4 -24.69 17.12 -31.07
C ASP A 4 -23.43 17.69 -30.40
N SER A 5 -23.49 17.99 -29.10
CA SER A 5 -22.33 18.48 -28.34
C SER A 5 -21.31 17.36 -28.09
N ALA A 6 -21.75 16.11 -27.92
CA ALA A 6 -20.85 14.99 -27.66
C ALA A 6 -20.07 14.56 -28.92
N GLN A 7 -20.68 14.64 -30.09
CA GLN A 7 -20.01 14.34 -31.37
C GLN A 7 -18.94 15.37 -31.74
N TYR A 8 -19.15 16.64 -31.40
CA TYR A 8 -18.16 17.69 -31.61
C TYR A 8 -16.86 17.42 -30.82
N TYR A 9 -16.98 17.10 -29.52
CA TYR A 9 -15.83 16.73 -28.67
C TYR A 9 -15.14 15.43 -29.10
N TYR A 10 -15.91 14.44 -29.55
CA TYR A 10 -15.33 13.19 -30.05
C TYR A 10 -14.50 13.40 -31.32
N ASN A 11 -14.95 14.27 -32.23
CA ASN A 11 -14.25 14.51 -33.49
C ASN A 11 -12.97 15.35 -33.31
N ASP A 12 -12.91 16.21 -32.30
CA ASP A 12 -11.75 17.05 -31.96
C ASP A 12 -10.67 16.33 -31.11
N THR A 13 -10.93 15.10 -30.67
CA THR A 13 -9.94 14.30 -29.93
C THR A 13 -8.85 13.72 -30.83
N SER A 14 -7.58 13.84 -30.37
CA SER A 14 -6.37 13.29 -31.00
C SER A 14 -6.51 11.79 -31.31
N PRO A 15 -5.90 11.26 -32.39
CA PRO A 15 -6.01 9.84 -32.76
C PRO A 15 -5.67 8.88 -31.61
N GLU A 16 -4.76 9.25 -30.73
CA GLU A 16 -4.38 8.44 -29.55
C GLU A 16 -5.51 8.38 -28.51
N VAL A 17 -6.29 9.45 -28.35
CA VAL A 17 -7.40 9.52 -27.39
C VAL A 17 -8.60 8.74 -27.90
N LYS A 18 -8.86 8.79 -29.21
CA LYS A 18 -9.87 7.93 -29.86
C LYS A 18 -9.52 6.45 -29.72
N MET A 19 -8.24 6.10 -29.83
CA MET A 19 -7.76 4.73 -29.62
C MET A 19 -7.94 4.28 -28.16
N ALA A 20 -7.68 5.15 -27.19
CA ALA A 20 -7.89 4.84 -25.76
C ALA A 20 -9.37 4.62 -25.41
N ILE A 21 -10.26 5.46 -25.94
CA ILE A 21 -11.72 5.32 -25.74
C ILE A 21 -12.23 4.03 -26.40
N GLN A 22 -11.73 3.70 -27.60
CA GLN A 22 -12.10 2.46 -28.28
C GLN A 22 -11.57 1.22 -27.53
N MET A 23 -10.38 1.30 -26.93
CA MET A 23 -9.84 0.22 -26.09
C MET A 23 -10.66 0.00 -24.82
N GLU A 24 -11.20 1.06 -24.20
CA GLU A 24 -12.09 0.93 -23.03
C GLU A 24 -13.45 0.35 -23.41
N LEU A 25 -14.03 0.77 -24.54
CA LEU A 25 -15.29 0.21 -25.04
C LEU A 25 -15.15 -1.27 -25.41
N ASP A 26 -14.06 -1.67 -26.06
CA ASP A 26 -13.75 -3.07 -26.37
C ASP A 26 -13.56 -3.91 -25.09
N PHE A 27 -12.98 -3.34 -24.03
CA PHE A 27 -12.81 -4.00 -22.74
C PHE A 27 -14.15 -4.23 -22.03
N VAL A 28 -15.03 -3.23 -22.04
CA VAL A 28 -16.40 -3.34 -21.50
C VAL A 28 -17.22 -4.35 -22.30
N GLN A 29 -17.08 -4.37 -23.62
CA GLN A 29 -17.78 -5.31 -24.49
C GLN A 29 -17.29 -6.75 -24.32
N ARG A 30 -15.99 -6.95 -24.03
CA ARG A 30 -15.41 -8.26 -23.64
C ARG A 30 -15.86 -8.70 -22.24
N LEU A 31 -16.08 -7.76 -21.30
CA LEU A 31 -16.62 -8.05 -19.97
C LEU A 31 -18.07 -8.56 -20.03
N LEU A 32 -18.89 -7.96 -20.90
CA LEU A 32 -20.29 -8.33 -21.06
C LEU A 32 -20.49 -9.70 -21.74
N LEU A 33 -19.56 -10.10 -22.62
CA LEU A 33 -19.60 -11.41 -23.30
C LEU A 33 -18.96 -12.56 -22.50
N GLY A 34 -18.28 -12.27 -21.39
CA GLY A 34 -17.51 -13.24 -20.60
C GLY A 34 -18.23 -13.85 -19.38
N ILE A 35 -19.55 -13.64 -19.22
CA ILE A 35 -20.30 -14.17 -18.08
C ILE A 35 -20.81 -15.59 -18.38
N GLN A 36 -19.89 -16.55 -18.49
CA GLN A 36 -20.18 -17.96 -18.20
C GLN A 36 -19.00 -18.57 -17.44
N ASN A 37 -19.26 -18.76 -16.14
CA ASN A 37 -18.57 -19.64 -15.19
C ASN A 37 -17.33 -19.11 -14.45
N ASP A 38 -17.53 -19.07 -13.13
CA ASP A 38 -16.58 -19.19 -12.04
C ASP A 38 -15.55 -18.08 -11.82
N ASN A 39 -15.96 -16.94 -11.24
CA ASN A 39 -15.09 -16.10 -10.38
C ASN A 39 -15.90 -15.13 -9.48
N LEU A 40 -16.95 -15.60 -8.82
CA LEU A 40 -17.73 -14.78 -7.86
C LEU A 40 -16.85 -14.24 -6.69
N TRP A 41 -15.74 -14.92 -6.36
CA TRP A 41 -14.76 -14.51 -5.36
C TRP A 41 -13.95 -13.25 -5.73
N ALA A 42 -13.88 -12.87 -7.01
CA ALA A 42 -13.17 -11.68 -7.44
C ALA A 42 -13.94 -10.38 -7.11
N ILE A 43 -15.28 -10.46 -7.06
CA ILE A 43 -16.15 -9.34 -6.71
C ILE A 43 -16.20 -9.19 -5.18
N GLU A 44 -16.13 -10.28 -4.41
CA GLU A 44 -16.08 -10.22 -2.93
C GLU A 44 -14.69 -9.80 -2.39
N ALA A 45 -13.61 -10.04 -3.14
CA ALA A 45 -12.26 -9.55 -2.80
C ALA A 45 -12.09 -8.02 -3.00
N MET A 46 -13.07 -7.37 -3.64
CA MET A 46 -13.15 -5.93 -3.82
C MET A 46 -14.30 -5.32 -3.01
N GLY A 47 -14.39 -5.69 -1.73
CA GLY A 47 -15.20 -5.02 -0.72
C GLY A 47 -14.82 -3.54 -0.58
N TYR A 48 -15.35 -2.74 -1.51
CA TYR A 48 -15.47 -1.31 -1.43
C TYR A 48 -16.15 -0.91 -0.12
N GLN A 49 -15.52 0.00 0.62
CA GLN A 49 -16.22 0.98 1.43
C GLN A 49 -16.42 2.22 0.53
N ILE A 50 -17.52 2.24 -0.23
CA ILE A 50 -18.05 3.44 -0.88
C ILE A 50 -19.51 3.54 -0.50
N ILE A 51 -19.80 4.38 0.51
CA ILE A 51 -20.86 5.43 0.58
C ILE A 51 -20.41 6.33 1.77
N ASN A 52 -20.09 7.63 1.72
CA ASN A 52 -20.57 8.78 0.95
C ASN A 52 -19.38 9.63 0.44
N ILE A 53 -19.29 9.86 -0.87
CA ILE A 53 -18.58 11.01 -1.43
C ILE A 53 -19.65 11.86 -2.11
N THR A 54 -20.13 12.87 -1.39
CA THR A 54 -20.67 14.10 -1.97
C THR A 54 -19.89 15.24 -1.34
N HIS A 55 -19.33 16.09 -2.20
CA HIS A 55 -18.38 17.18 -1.98
C HIS A 55 -16.88 16.85 -2.09
N HIS A 56 -16.27 17.57 -3.03
CA HIS A 56 -14.86 17.70 -3.41
C HIS A 56 -14.39 16.85 -4.59
N THR A 57 -15.09 16.95 -5.72
CA THR A 57 -14.45 16.97 -7.04
C THR A 57 -13.97 18.39 -7.38
N GLU A 58 -12.91 18.45 -8.21
CA GLU A 58 -12.36 19.62 -8.93
C GLU A 58 -11.46 20.53 -8.06
N ILE A 59 -10.20 20.84 -8.38
CA ILE A 59 -9.56 21.10 -9.69
C ILE A 59 -8.07 20.68 -9.60
N ILE A 60 -7.59 19.90 -10.58
CA ILE A 60 -6.20 19.92 -11.05
C ILE A 60 -6.26 20.66 -12.38
N ASP A 61 -5.46 21.72 -12.54
CA ASP A 61 -5.01 22.20 -13.86
C ASP A 61 -3.61 22.84 -13.71
N ASP A 62 -2.62 22.05 -14.10
CA ASP A 62 -1.55 22.25 -15.08
C ASP A 62 -0.68 23.53 -15.18
N ASN A 63 0.62 23.21 -15.36
CA ASN A 63 1.72 23.93 -16.03
C ASN A 63 2.57 24.95 -15.24
N ALA A 64 3.80 24.54 -14.89
CA ALA A 64 5.00 25.27 -15.31
C ALA A 64 6.26 24.38 -15.17
N GLU A 65 6.92 24.20 -16.31
CA GLU A 65 8.20 23.52 -16.49
C GLU A 65 9.39 24.24 -15.81
N GLN A 66 10.38 23.40 -15.47
CA GLN A 66 11.83 23.66 -15.49
C GLN A 66 12.40 24.85 -14.68
N SER A 67 13.19 24.54 -13.65
CA SER A 67 14.58 25.01 -13.59
C SER A 67 15.37 24.39 -12.42
N ASN A 68 16.66 24.27 -12.68
CA ASN A 68 17.71 23.63 -11.89
C ASN A 68 18.01 24.29 -10.53
N LYS A 69 18.72 23.51 -9.71
CA LYS A 69 19.63 23.85 -8.59
C LYS A 69 19.04 23.98 -7.18
N SER A 70 19.54 23.08 -6.32
CA SER A 70 20.06 23.32 -4.97
C SER A 70 19.33 24.33 -4.09
N ASN A 71 18.64 23.88 -3.04
CA ASN A 71 19.17 23.85 -1.67
C ASN A 71 18.12 23.28 -0.71
N LYS A 72 18.61 22.67 0.37
CA LYS A 72 17.80 22.10 1.45
C LYS A 72 17.05 23.19 2.21
N ASN A 73 15.94 22.77 2.80
CA ASN A 73 15.06 23.45 3.75
C ASN A 73 13.97 24.31 3.10
N ASN A 74 12.73 23.81 3.12
CA ASN A 74 11.59 24.69 3.37
C ASN A 74 10.38 23.96 3.96
N HIS A 75 9.81 24.67 4.92
CA HIS A 75 8.72 24.34 5.82
C HIS A 75 7.41 24.23 5.02
N ILE A 76 6.86 23.04 4.86
CA ILE A 76 5.49 22.88 4.33
C ILE A 76 4.49 23.12 5.46
N ASN A 77 4.08 24.39 5.61
CA ASN A 77 2.86 24.76 6.33
C ASN A 77 1.70 24.77 5.33
N GLY A 78 0.67 23.96 5.56
CA GLY A 78 -0.64 24.23 4.92
C GLY A 78 -1.53 23.06 4.50
N ARG A 79 -1.20 21.78 4.75
CA ARG A 79 -2.20 20.69 4.61
C ARG A 79 -3.13 20.69 5.83
N PRO A 80 -4.44 20.40 5.68
CA PRO A 80 -5.31 20.13 6.81
C PRO A 80 -4.63 19.08 7.67
N LYS A 81 -4.40 19.40 8.95
CA LYS A 81 -3.64 18.56 9.89
C LYS A 81 -4.48 17.34 10.28
N GLY A 82 -4.71 16.42 9.35
CA GLY A 82 -4.80 15.01 9.70
C GLY A 82 -3.44 14.67 10.34
N GLN A 83 -3.39 14.61 11.66
CA GLN A 83 -2.16 14.69 12.43
C GLN A 83 -1.18 13.60 11.98
N LEU A 84 -0.21 13.97 11.15
CA LEU A 84 0.80 13.05 10.62
C LEU A 84 1.54 12.43 11.79
N ALA A 85 1.38 11.12 11.95
CA ALA A 85 1.98 10.41 13.06
C ALA A 85 3.20 9.61 12.63
N LYS A 86 4.01 9.22 13.62
CA LYS A 86 5.24 8.47 13.36
C LYS A 86 4.95 6.97 13.26
N CYS A 87 5.52 6.33 12.24
CA CYS A 87 5.55 4.89 12.06
C CYS A 87 6.23 4.24 13.28
N LYS A 88 5.56 3.30 13.95
CA LYS A 88 6.10 2.65 15.16
C LYS A 88 7.38 1.84 14.89
N ILE A 89 7.67 1.51 13.63
CA ILE A 89 8.81 0.67 13.25
C ILE A 89 10.03 1.52 12.91
N CYS A 90 9.85 2.61 12.15
CA CYS A 90 10.97 3.40 11.61
C CYS A 90 10.92 4.91 11.86
N GLY A 91 9.86 5.42 12.47
CA GLY A 91 9.72 6.83 12.82
C GLY A 91 9.31 7.76 11.67
N ARG A 92 9.31 7.31 10.41
CA ARG A 92 8.79 8.10 9.27
C ARG A 92 7.33 8.49 9.47
N GLN A 93 6.95 9.65 8.96
CA GLN A 93 5.57 10.11 8.97
C GLN A 93 4.68 9.15 8.16
N CYS A 94 3.48 8.87 8.68
CA CYS A 94 2.46 8.05 8.06
C CYS A 94 1.08 8.43 8.59
N LEU A 95 0.07 8.19 7.76
CA LEU A 95 -1.34 8.47 8.09
C LEU A 95 -2.08 7.20 8.56
N TYR A 96 -1.73 6.05 7.99
CA TYR A 96 -2.53 4.82 8.12
C TYR A 96 -1.88 3.75 9.00
N SER A 97 -2.70 2.79 9.39
CA SER A 97 -2.29 1.55 10.03
C SER A 97 -2.33 0.41 9.03
N PHE A 98 -1.33 -0.47 9.07
CA PHE A 98 -1.28 -1.67 8.24
C PHE A 98 -0.99 -2.87 9.13
N TYR A 99 -1.71 -3.96 8.91
CA TYR A 99 -1.57 -5.21 9.66
C TYR A 99 -1.62 -4.99 11.19
N GLY A 100 -2.57 -4.17 11.66
CA GLY A 100 -2.75 -3.87 13.08
C GLY A 100 -1.86 -2.77 13.67
N VAL A 101 -0.90 -2.21 12.91
CA VAL A 101 0.07 -1.22 13.45
C VAL A 101 0.22 0.00 12.57
N ARG A 102 0.23 1.19 13.19
CA ARG A 102 0.55 2.46 12.53
C ARG A 102 1.96 2.44 11.93
N SER A 103 2.03 2.42 10.60
CA SER A 103 3.28 2.19 9.88
C SER A 103 3.30 2.85 8.50
N CYS A 104 4.50 3.16 8.01
CA CYS A 104 4.68 3.69 6.66
C CYS A 104 4.60 2.59 5.60
N GLU A 105 4.28 2.96 4.35
CA GLU A 105 4.15 2.03 3.21
C GLU A 105 5.36 1.09 3.04
N ALA A 106 6.57 1.59 3.20
CA ALA A 106 7.76 0.76 3.09
C ALA A 106 7.88 -0.31 4.20
N CYS A 107 7.34 -0.06 5.40
CA CYS A 107 7.30 -1.06 6.48
C CYS A 107 6.18 -2.08 6.23
N LYS A 108 5.03 -1.64 5.71
CA LYS A 108 3.96 -2.51 5.21
C LYS A 108 4.49 -3.47 4.14
N GLN A 109 5.15 -2.96 3.10
CA GLN A 109 5.66 -3.80 2.02
C GLN A 109 6.77 -4.75 2.50
N PHE A 110 7.64 -4.29 3.41
CA PHE A 110 8.63 -5.16 4.03
C PHE A 110 7.99 -6.34 4.78
N PHE A 111 7.01 -6.07 5.64
CA PHE A 111 6.33 -7.10 6.43
C PHE A 111 5.55 -8.07 5.53
N ARG A 112 4.84 -7.55 4.51
CA ARG A 112 4.17 -8.39 3.50
C ARG A 112 5.14 -9.38 2.84
N ARG A 113 6.32 -8.91 2.41
CA ARG A 113 7.33 -9.78 1.80
C ARG A 113 7.83 -10.85 2.77
N VAL A 114 8.04 -10.51 4.04
CA VAL A 114 8.43 -11.48 5.07
C VAL A 114 7.41 -12.60 5.18
N VAL A 115 6.12 -12.25 5.24
CA VAL A 115 5.03 -13.23 5.44
C VAL A 115 4.78 -14.05 4.17
N THR A 116 4.58 -13.39 3.02
CA THR A 116 4.33 -14.07 1.74
C THR A 116 5.47 -14.99 1.32
N LYS A 117 6.72 -14.61 1.60
CA LYS A 117 7.90 -15.42 1.26
C LYS A 117 8.40 -16.29 2.41
N GLN A 118 7.75 -16.23 3.58
CA GLN A 118 8.12 -16.97 4.79
C GLN A 118 9.61 -16.82 5.17
N ILE A 119 10.15 -15.60 5.09
CA ILE A 119 11.59 -15.31 5.29
C ILE A 119 11.88 -14.90 6.73
N LEU A 120 12.77 -15.63 7.41
CA LEU A 120 13.30 -15.24 8.72
C LEU A 120 14.69 -14.62 8.57
N PHE A 121 14.77 -13.30 8.69
CA PHE A 121 16.06 -12.59 8.61
C PHE A 121 16.89 -12.79 9.88
N THR A 122 18.17 -13.09 9.71
CA THR A 122 19.15 -13.16 10.82
C THR A 122 19.81 -11.79 11.03
N CYS A 123 19.97 -11.36 12.29
CA CYS A 123 20.75 -10.17 12.60
C CYS A 123 22.23 -10.55 12.73
N PRO A 124 23.14 -9.93 11.98
CA PRO A 124 24.57 -10.25 12.06
C PRO A 124 25.20 -9.85 13.39
N ARG A 125 24.62 -8.89 14.12
CA ARG A 125 25.22 -8.31 15.33
C ARG A 125 24.79 -8.95 16.65
N ARG A 126 23.83 -9.91 16.63
CA ARG A 126 23.23 -10.67 17.76
C ARG A 126 22.81 -9.91 19.04
N ASN A 127 23.16 -8.63 19.18
CA ASN A 127 22.96 -7.83 20.37
C ASN A 127 21.93 -6.77 20.00
N GLY A 128 20.72 -6.88 20.56
CA GLY A 128 19.53 -6.08 20.28
C GLY A 128 19.64 -4.58 20.63
N VAL A 129 20.82 -3.99 20.58
CA VAL A 129 21.07 -2.62 21.03
C VAL A 129 21.22 -1.72 19.81
N GLY A 130 20.21 -0.87 19.60
CA GLY A 130 20.34 0.29 18.73
C GLY A 130 19.56 0.18 17.44
N ASN A 131 18.25 0.42 17.54
CA ASN A 131 17.44 1.29 16.67
C ASN A 131 17.56 1.26 15.13
N MET A 132 18.33 0.36 14.52
CA MET A 132 18.64 0.40 13.10
C MET A 132 17.65 -0.43 12.31
N VAL A 133 16.63 0.28 11.84
CA VAL A 133 15.74 -0.12 10.72
C VAL A 133 16.54 -0.56 9.48
N LYS A 134 17.83 -0.22 9.38
CA LYS A 134 18.77 -0.66 8.35
C LYS A 134 18.99 -2.18 8.34
N CYS A 135 18.95 -2.86 9.49
CA CYS A 135 19.08 -4.32 9.55
C CYS A 135 17.73 -4.99 9.31
N ARG A 136 17.66 -5.92 8.34
CA ARG A 136 16.42 -6.66 8.03
C ARG A 136 15.93 -7.51 9.21
N GLY A 137 16.84 -8.14 9.95
CA GLY A 137 16.52 -8.90 11.18
C GLY A 137 15.90 -8.00 12.25
N CYS A 138 16.59 -6.93 12.65
CA CYS A 138 16.08 -6.00 13.65
C CYS A 138 14.80 -5.28 13.22
N ARG A 139 14.63 -5.02 11.91
CA ARG A 139 13.40 -4.43 11.38
C ARG A 139 12.21 -5.38 11.55
N LEU A 140 12.41 -6.67 11.29
CA LEU A 140 11.41 -7.71 11.56
C LEU A 140 11.10 -7.79 13.05
N ASP A 141 12.11 -7.77 13.93
CA ASP A 141 11.91 -7.77 15.38
C ASP A 141 11.04 -6.59 15.83
N LYS A 142 11.32 -5.38 15.32
CA LYS A 142 10.48 -4.20 15.58
C LYS A 142 9.05 -4.35 15.08
N CYS A 143 8.83 -4.96 13.91
CA CYS A 143 7.48 -5.24 13.40
C CYS A 143 6.71 -6.14 14.37
N LEU A 144 7.32 -7.24 14.82
CA LEU A 144 6.69 -8.22 15.70
C LEU A 144 6.42 -7.66 17.10
N VAL A 145 7.39 -6.93 17.67
CA VAL A 145 7.26 -6.28 18.99
C VAL A 145 6.18 -5.20 18.95
N ALA A 146 6.11 -4.41 17.86
CA ALA A 146 5.08 -3.39 17.70
C ALA A 146 3.67 -3.95 17.47
N GLY A 147 3.55 -5.26 17.22
CA GLY A 147 2.28 -5.96 17.08
C GLY A 147 1.77 -6.12 15.64
N MET A 148 2.64 -6.11 14.62
CA MET A 148 2.20 -6.40 13.25
C MET A 148 1.70 -7.85 13.14
N ASP A 149 0.48 -8.03 12.65
CA ASP A 149 -0.17 -9.33 12.59
C ASP A 149 -0.01 -9.98 11.20
N PRO A 150 0.71 -11.12 11.09
CA PRO A 150 0.89 -11.83 9.83
C PRO A 150 -0.38 -12.53 9.31
N THR A 151 -1.39 -12.74 10.17
CA THR A 151 -2.66 -13.40 9.81
C THR A 151 -3.57 -12.51 8.96
N LEU A 152 -3.36 -11.19 9.00
CA LEU A 152 -4.06 -10.20 8.18
C LEU A 152 -3.53 -10.11 6.73
N ILE A 153 -2.58 -10.98 6.35
CA ILE A 153 -2.05 -11.06 4.99
C ILE A 153 -2.58 -12.34 4.35
N ASN A 154 -3.26 -12.19 3.22
CA ASN A 154 -3.77 -13.34 2.46
C ASN A 154 -2.62 -14.18 1.90
N VAL A 155 -2.45 -15.38 2.45
CA VAL A 155 -1.49 -16.41 2.01
C VAL A 155 -2.12 -17.81 2.19
N PRO A 156 -1.72 -18.80 1.37
CA PRO A 156 -2.19 -20.17 1.52
C PRO A 156 -1.84 -20.76 2.90
N GLN A 157 -2.84 -21.26 3.61
CA GLN A 157 -2.71 -21.83 4.95
C GLN A 157 -2.19 -23.27 4.90
N SER A 158 -0.88 -23.40 4.64
CA SER A 158 -0.17 -24.68 4.68
C SER A 158 0.42 -24.96 6.06
N ASP A 159 0.74 -26.22 6.37
CA ASP A 159 1.43 -26.56 7.62
C ASP A 159 2.81 -25.90 7.72
N LYS A 160 3.48 -25.71 6.57
CA LYS A 160 4.69 -24.89 6.48
C LYS A 160 4.45 -23.45 6.95
N PHE A 161 3.31 -22.86 6.59
CA PHE A 161 2.94 -21.53 7.05
C PHE A 161 2.64 -21.49 8.56
N LYS A 162 1.91 -22.48 9.08
CA LYS A 162 1.69 -22.61 10.54
C LYS A 162 3.01 -22.71 11.31
N GLN A 163 3.95 -23.49 10.82
CA GLN A 163 5.29 -23.59 11.39
C GLN A 163 6.05 -22.26 11.33
N PHE A 164 5.91 -21.52 10.22
CA PHE A 164 6.47 -20.18 10.09
C PHE A 164 5.88 -19.19 11.10
N LEU A 165 4.57 -19.20 11.34
CA LEU A 165 3.92 -18.38 12.37
C LEU A 165 4.45 -18.72 13.77
N ALA A 166 4.59 -20.01 14.10
CA ALA A 166 5.18 -20.43 15.37
C ALA A 166 6.62 -19.91 15.55
N ASN A 167 7.40 -19.86 14.47
CA ASN A 167 8.76 -19.29 14.50
C ASN A 167 8.75 -17.77 14.71
N LEU A 168 7.79 -17.03 14.12
CA LEU A 168 7.62 -15.60 14.37
C LEU A 168 7.26 -15.32 15.83
N GLU A 169 6.37 -16.12 16.43
CA GLU A 169 6.01 -15.98 17.84
C GLU A 169 7.19 -16.26 18.78
N LYS A 170 7.97 -17.32 18.53
CA LYS A 170 9.22 -17.56 19.28
C LYS A 170 10.16 -16.38 19.18
N ARG A 171 10.35 -15.85 17.97
CA ARG A 171 11.21 -14.69 17.71
C ARG A 171 10.71 -13.42 18.43
N LYS A 172 9.41 -13.15 18.43
CA LYS A 172 8.78 -12.03 19.13
C LYS A 172 9.08 -12.08 20.63
N ARG A 173 8.93 -13.25 21.26
CA ARG A 173 9.25 -13.46 22.69
C ARG A 173 10.72 -13.16 22.97
N SER A 174 11.64 -13.69 22.16
CA SER A 174 13.08 -13.40 22.31
C SER A 174 13.39 -11.91 22.15
N ALA A 175 12.77 -11.22 21.18
CA ALA A 175 12.97 -9.80 20.94
C ALA A 175 12.42 -8.90 22.05
N MET A 176 11.34 -9.31 22.74
CA MET A 176 10.79 -8.59 23.90
C MET A 176 11.72 -8.69 25.12
N LEU A 177 12.36 -9.85 25.33
CA LEU A 177 13.29 -10.05 26.45
C LEU A 177 14.56 -9.20 26.33
N MET A 178 15.01 -8.90 25.11
CA MET A 178 16.21 -8.08 24.85
C MET A 178 16.02 -6.57 25.03
N GLN A 179 14.81 -6.11 25.40
CA GLN A 179 14.48 -4.69 25.58
C GLN A 179 14.41 -4.25 27.05
N LYS A 180 14.74 -5.14 27.99
CA LYS A 180 14.82 -4.85 29.43
C LYS A 180 16.24 -4.47 29.84
#